data_AF-A0A2I4DFS6-F1
#
_entry.id   AF-A0A2I4DFS6-F1
#
_cell.length_a   1.000
_cell.length_b   1.000
_cell.length_c   1.000
_cell.angle_alpha   90.00
_cell.angle_beta   90.00
_cell.angle_gamma   90.00
#
_symmetry.space_group_name_H-M   'P 1'
#
loop_
_entity.id
_entity.type
_entity.pdbx_description
1 polymer ?
#
loop_
_entity_poly.entity_id
_entity_poly.type
_entity_poly.pdbx_seq_one_letter_code
_entity_poly.pdbx_strand_id
1 'polypeptide(L)' 'MDPDAARTARESLDLAFHMSNLLDTGLDRHTLSVLIALCDLGLNPEALAALVKELRREPHASSLPATSTAPSSIS' A
#
# COMPACT_ATOMS: atom_id res chain seq x y z
N MET A 1 -2.07 24.73 15.79
CA MET A 1 -2.57 23.38 15.48
C MET A 1 -3.52 23.01 16.59
N ASP A 2 -4.79 22.86 16.27
CA ASP A 2 -5.81 22.53 17.27
C ASP A 2 -5.59 21.09 17.76
N PRO A 3 -5.34 20.85 19.06
CA PRO A 3 -5.00 19.51 19.56
C PRO A 3 -6.18 18.54 19.46
N ASP A 4 -7.41 19.06 19.40
CA ASP A 4 -8.63 18.26 19.26
C ASP A 4 -8.73 17.70 17.84
N ALA A 5 -8.46 18.53 16.83
CA ALA A 5 -8.45 18.11 15.42
C ALA A 5 -7.47 16.95 15.15
N ALA A 6 -6.28 16.98 15.75
CA ALA A 6 -5.30 15.90 15.60
C ALA A 6 -5.75 14.60 16.26
N ARG A 7 -6.48 14.69 17.39
CA ARG A 7 -7.06 13.54 18.07
C ARG A 7 -8.20 12.94 17.25
N THR A 8 -9.12 13.78 16.74
CA THR A 8 -10.24 13.34 15.89
C THR A 8 -9.74 12.64 14.62
N ALA A 9 -8.70 13.16 13.97
CA ALA A 9 -8.14 12.53 12.78
C ALA A 9 -7.58 11.14 13.07
N ARG A 10 -6.91 10.98 14.22
CA ARG A 10 -6.34 9.69 14.63
C ARG A 10 -7.40 8.66 14.99
N GLU A 11 -8.44 9.08 15.71
CA GLU A 11 -9.61 8.24 16.03
C GLU A 11 -10.36 7.83 14.76
N SER A 12 -10.53 8.75 13.80
CA SER A 12 -11.16 8.47 12.51
C SER A 12 -10.37 7.45 11.70
N LEU A 13 -9.04 7.58 11.68
CA LEU A 13 -8.16 6.62 11.01
C LEU A 13 -8.18 5.24 11.66
N ASP A 14 -8.24 5.19 12.99
CA ASP A 14 -8.34 3.92 13.72
C ASP A 14 -9.67 3.20 13.46
N LEU A 15 -10.77 3.95 13.38
CA LEU A 15 -12.07 3.40 13.00
C LEU A 15 -12.05 2.85 11.56
N ALA A 16 -11.51 3.63 10.61
CA ALA A 16 -11.39 3.21 9.23
C ALA A 16 -10.51 1.95 9.08
N PHE A 17 -9.43 1.85 9.86
CA PHE A 17 -8.58 0.66 9.88
C PHE A 17 -9.31 -0.57 10.43
N HIS A 18 -10.12 -0.40 11.47
CA HIS A 18 -10.96 -1.48 12.00
C HIS A 18 -11.96 -1.99 10.97
N MET A 19 -12.62 -1.09 10.25
CA MET A 19 -13.53 -1.44 9.14
C MET A 19 -12.80 -2.18 8.02
N SER A 20 -11.61 -1.70 7.64
CA SER A 20 -10.76 -2.32 6.62
C SER A 20 -10.38 -3.76 6.99
N ASN A 21 -10.07 -4.01 8.26
CA ASN A 21 -9.74 -5.34 8.77
C ASN A 21 -10.96 -6.27 8.79
N LEU A 22 -12.13 -5.75 9.16
CA LEU A 22 -13.38 -6.53 9.15
C LEU A 22 -13.78 -6.97 7.73
N LEU A 23 -13.48 -6.14 6.72
CA LEU A 23 -13.71 -6.43 5.31
C LEU A 23 -12.57 -7.21 4.65
N ASP A 24 -11.56 -7.63 5.41
CA ASP A 24 -10.38 -8.36 4.95
C ASP A 24 -9.70 -7.73 3.72
N THR A 25 -9.62 -6.39 3.68
CA THR A 25 -9.02 -5.71 2.51
C THR A 25 -7.49 -5.90 2.44
N GLY A 26 -6.88 -6.31 3.56
CA GLY A 26 -5.44 -6.52 3.69
C GLY A 26 -4.62 -5.24 3.52
N LEU A 27 -5.17 -4.08 3.93
CA LEU A 27 -4.46 -2.80 3.92
C LEU A 27 -3.84 -2.51 5.28
N ASP A 28 -2.56 -2.15 5.28
CA ASP A 28 -1.86 -1.67 6.47
C ASP A 28 -2.31 -0.26 6.87
N ARG A 29 -2.16 0.07 8.16
CA ARG A 29 -2.55 1.37 8.73
C ARG A 29 -1.86 2.56 8.02
N HIS A 30 -0.62 2.37 7.58
CA HIS A 30 0.11 3.38 6.82
C HIS A 30 -0.49 3.60 5.43
N THR A 31 -0.69 2.51 4.68
CA THR A 31 -1.31 2.54 3.34
C THR A 31 -2.69 3.19 3.39
N LEU A 32 -3.52 2.82 4.36
CA LEU A 32 -4.84 3.41 4.56
C LEU A 32 -4.74 4.92 4.84
N SER A 33 -3.79 5.36 5.66
CA SER A 33 -3.55 6.80 5.91
C SER A 33 -3.23 7.57 4.63
N VAL A 34 -2.39 7.00 3.77
CA VAL A 34 -2.00 7.62 2.50
C VAL A 34 -3.20 7.68 1.57
N LEU A 35 -3.98 6.59 1.46
CA LEU A 35 -5.19 6.56 0.64
C LEU A 35 -6.22 7.61 1.08
N ILE A 36 -6.42 7.79 2.39
CA ILE A 36 -7.30 8.83 2.93
C ILE A 36 -6.80 10.22 2.53
N ALA A 37 -5.51 10.50 2.69
CA ALA A 37 -4.92 11.79 2.29
C ALA A 37 -5.05 12.05 0.77
N LEU A 38 -4.92 11.01 -0.05
CA LEU A 38 -5.12 11.08 -1.50
C LEU A 38 -6.59 11.35 -1.85
N CYS A 39 -7.54 10.74 -1.14
CA CYS A 39 -8.97 11.05 -1.27
C CYS A 39 -9.29 12.49 -0.85
N ASP A 40 -8.66 13.01 0.20
CA ASP A 40 -8.80 14.42 0.64
C ASP A 40 -8.35 15.42 -0.44
N LEU A 41 -7.40 15.02 -1.30
CA LEU A 41 -6.97 15.80 -2.47
C LEU A 41 -7.96 15.74 -3.65
N GLY A 42 -9.08 15.03 -3.50
CA GLY A 42 -10.11 14.89 -4.53
C GLY A 42 -9.87 13.75 -5.51
N LEU A 43 -8.96 12.82 -5.19
CA LEU A 43 -8.75 11.64 -6.03
C LEU A 43 -9.89 10.64 -5.86
N ASN A 44 -10.22 9.97 -6.96
CA ASN A 44 -11.29 8.99 -7.01
C ASN A 44 -10.89 7.70 -6.22
N PRO A 45 -11.67 7.27 -5.22
CA PRO A 45 -11.37 6.09 -4.41
C PRO A 45 -11.43 4.77 -5.20
N GLU A 46 -12.31 4.64 -6.19
CA GLU A 46 -12.36 3.47 -7.08
C GLU A 46 -11.08 3.33 -7.91
N ALA A 47 -10.55 4.45 -8.42
CA ALA A 47 -9.29 4.46 -9.18
C ALA A 47 -8.09 4.10 -8.28
N LEU A 48 -8.05 4.63 -7.06
CA LEU A 48 -7.04 4.26 -6.06
C LEU A 48 -7.10 2.78 -5.70
N ALA A 49 -8.30 2.21 -5.54
CA ALA A 49 -8.48 0.78 -5.26
C ALA A 49 -7.96 -0.10 -6.40
N ALA A 50 -8.17 0.30 -7.67
CA ALA A 50 -7.62 -0.39 -8.82
C ALA A 50 -6.09 -0.35 -8.82
N LEU A 51 -5.49 0.82 -8.57
CA LEU A 51 -4.04 1.00 -8.48
C LEU A 51 -3.41 0.15 -7.37
N VAL A 52 -4.01 0.13 -6.18
CA VAL A 52 -3.53 -0.69 -5.05
C VAL A 52 -3.60 -2.19 -5.38
N LYS A 53 -4.65 -2.63 -6.07
CA LYS A 53 -4.76 -4.03 -6.51
C LYS A 53 -3.68 -4.39 -7.53
N GLU A 54 -3.41 -3.49 -8.49
CA GLU A 54 -2.37 -3.71 -9.50
C GLU A 54 -0.97 -3.76 -8.87
N LEU A 55 -0.65 -2.79 -8.02
CA LEU A 55 0.64 -2.73 -7.31
C LEU A 55 0.90 -3.96 -6.42
N ARG A 56 -0.16 -4.52 -5.79
CA ARG A 56 -0.05 -5.77 -5.01
C ARG A 56 0.09 -7.01 -5.89
N ARG A 57 -0.35 -6.95 -7.15
CA ARG A 57 -0.29 -8.03 -8.13
C ARG A 57 1.06 -8.14 -8.82
N GLU A 58 1.85 -7.07 -8.80
CA GLU A 58 3.26 -7.07 -9.16
C GLU A 58 4.13 -7.26 -7.91
N PRO A 59 4.32 -8.50 -7.40
CA PRO A 59 5.31 -8.73 -6.37
C PRO A 59 6.67 -8.47 -7.03
N HIS A 60 7.33 -7.39 -6.64
CA HIS A 60 8.75 -7.14 -6.84
C HIS A 60 9.35 -7.89 -8.04
N ALA A 61 9.20 -7.35 -9.26
CA ALA A 61 10.01 -7.74 -10.42
C ALA A 61 11.49 -7.30 -10.27
N SER A 62 12.02 -7.40 -9.05
CA SER A 62 13.42 -7.17 -8.68
C SER A 62 13.99 -8.42 -8.02
N SER A 63 13.74 -9.58 -8.61
CA SER A 63 14.76 -10.63 -8.64
C SER A 63 15.11 -10.87 -10.11
N LEU A 64 16.02 -10.06 -10.64
CA LEU A 64 16.75 -10.43 -11.84
C LEU A 64 17.41 -11.80 -11.57
N PRO A 65 17.16 -12.85 -12.36
CA PRO A 65 18.05 -13.99 -12.36
C PRO A 65 19.33 -13.53 -13.06
N ALA A 66 20.40 -13.27 -12.31
CA ALA A 66 21.73 -13.22 -12.89
C ALA A 66 22.15 -14.65 -13.28
N THR A 67 21.49 -15.22 -14.29
CA THR A 67 22.07 -16.30 -15.09
C THR A 67 23.23 -15.72 -15.88
N SER A 68 24.43 -15.79 -15.32
CA SER A 68 25.67 -15.81 -16.10
C SER A 68 26.11 -17.26 -16.31
N THR A 69 25.41 -17.93 -17.22
CA THR A 69 25.91 -19.00 -18.11
C THR A 69 27.26 -18.55 -18.73
N ALA A 70 28.36 -19.28 -18.91
CA ALA A 70 28.76 -20.70 -18.94
C ALA A 70 30.33 -20.76 -18.91
N PRO A 71 31.04 -21.71 -19.58
CA PRO A 71 31.38 -23.09 -19.21
C PRO A 71 32.92 -23.32 -19.05
N SER A 72 33.30 -24.49 -18.54
CA SER A 72 34.54 -25.24 -18.80
C SER A 72 35.88 -24.50 -18.97
N SER A 73 36.82 -24.75 -18.05
CA SER A 73 38.22 -24.95 -18.44
C SER A 73 38.83 -26.07 -17.60
N ILE A 74 39.06 -27.17 -18.32
CA ILE A 74 40.04 -28.21 -18.04
C ILE A 74 41.41 -27.53 -17.86
N SER A 75 42.10 -27.82 -16.75
CA SER A 75 43.53 -28.16 -16.71
C SER A 75 43.95 -28.60 -15.32
#